data_AF-A0A917TDN9-F1
#
_entry.id   AF-A0A917TDN9-F1
#
_cell.length_a   1.000
_cell.length_b   1.000
_cell.length_c   1.000
_cell.angle_alpha   90.00
_cell.angle_beta   90.00
_cell.angle_gamma   90.00
#
_symmetry.space_group_name_H-M   'P 1'
#
loop_
_entity.id
_entity.type
_entity.pdbx_description
1 polymer ?
#
loop_
_entity_poly.entity_id
_entity_poly.type
_entity_poly.pdbx_seq_one_letter_code
_entity_poly.pdbx_strand_id
1 'polypeptide(L)'
;MRLAGATRGSISDTVQYGTSGLRVGTLREGDAEIPMYLRLPEVERDGLDRLRDLSVWSPGANGYVPMANLVSGFEPRLVEALIHRRDRERTITVLGGAGGDLTADEAFRSVRSDIEAIRLPEGYTMKWGGEFESAGEAQASLGKQLPLGFLVMLTISILMFNKVRQPLIL
;
A
#
# COMPACT_ATOMS: atom_id res chain seq x y z
N MET A 1 -6.37 34.72 6.06
CA MET A 1 -4.90 34.47 6.10
C MET A 1 -4.01 35.71 6.06
N ARG A 2 -4.46 36.91 5.62
CA ARG A 2 -3.58 38.09 5.48
C ARG A 2 -3.52 39.08 6.67
N LEU A 3 -4.24 38.84 7.76
CA LEU A 3 -4.41 39.87 8.80
C LEU A 3 -3.37 39.86 9.94
N ALA A 4 -2.59 38.79 10.10
CA ALA A 4 -1.71 38.64 11.27
C ALA A 4 -0.23 38.46 10.93
N GLY A 5 0.19 38.47 9.66
CA GLY A 5 1.61 38.45 9.28
C GLY A 5 2.41 37.17 9.55
N ALA A 6 1.76 36.08 10.01
CA ALA A 6 2.41 34.79 10.22
C ALA A 6 2.67 34.05 8.90
N THR A 7 3.81 33.36 8.80
CA THR A 7 4.16 32.59 7.60
C THR A 7 3.56 31.18 7.66
N ARG A 8 3.31 30.57 6.48
CA ARG A 8 2.84 29.18 6.40
C ARG A 8 3.81 28.17 7.02
N GLY A 9 5.12 28.46 6.94
CA GLY A 9 6.18 27.66 7.59
C GLY A 9 6.04 27.69 9.10
N SER A 10 5.95 28.88 9.70
CA SER A 10 5.78 29.03 11.16
C SER A 10 4.55 28.29 11.68
N ILE A 11 3.44 28.33 10.95
CA ILE A 11 2.22 27.59 11.32
C ILE A 11 2.46 26.08 11.26
N SER A 12 3.09 25.57 10.19
CA SER A 12 3.42 24.16 10.04
C SER A 12 4.33 23.67 11.16
N ASP A 13 5.36 24.44 11.50
CA ASP A 13 6.33 24.08 12.53
C ASP A 13 5.68 24.05 13.92
N THR A 14 4.79 25.01 14.22
CA THR A 14 4.02 25.00 15.47
C THR A 14 3.05 23.83 15.55
N VAL A 15 2.39 23.46 14.45
CA VAL A 15 1.52 22.26 14.41
C VAL A 15 2.34 20.98 14.62
N GLN A 16 3.51 20.87 13.98
CA GLN A 16 4.41 19.72 14.18
C GLN A 16 4.89 19.66 15.63
N TYR A 17 5.32 20.78 16.22
CA TYR A 17 5.71 20.86 17.62
C TYR A 17 4.60 20.38 18.58
N GLY A 18 3.35 20.76 18.31
CA GLY A 18 2.18 20.35 19.09
C GLY A 18 1.64 18.94 18.80
N THR A 19 2.18 18.22 17.81
CA THR A 19 1.69 16.88 17.41
C THR A 19 2.81 15.85 17.34
N SER A 20 3.43 15.66 16.17
CA SER A 20 4.45 14.65 15.88
C SER A 20 5.84 14.99 16.45
N GLY A 21 6.07 16.23 16.83
CA GLY A 21 7.36 16.80 17.21
C GLY A 21 8.04 17.55 16.06
N LEU A 22 8.74 18.63 16.42
CA LEU A 22 9.54 19.46 15.51
C LEU A 22 11.00 19.03 15.62
N ARG A 23 11.63 18.68 14.50
CA ARG A 23 13.05 18.31 14.48
C ARG A 23 13.90 19.57 14.69
N VAL A 24 14.66 19.63 15.78
CA VAL A 24 15.51 20.79 16.12
C VAL A 24 16.99 20.58 15.81
N GLY A 25 17.40 19.32 15.60
CA GLY A 25 18.76 19.01 15.24
C GLY A 25 19.05 17.51 15.23
N THR A 26 20.33 17.18 15.20
CA THR A 26 20.84 15.82 15.33
C THR A 26 21.96 15.85 16.37
N LEU A 27 21.90 14.95 17.33
CA LEU A 27 22.98 14.68 18.27
C LEU A 27 23.84 13.55 17.69
N ARG A 28 25.16 13.75 17.66
CA ARG A 28 26.09 12.70 17.25
C ARG A 28 26.70 12.07 18.50
N GLU A 29 26.51 10.77 18.64
CA GLU A 29 27.08 9.97 19.73
C GLU A 29 27.94 8.86 19.11
N GLY A 30 29.26 9.07 19.10
CA GLY A 30 30.19 8.23 18.36
C GLY A 30 29.90 8.22 16.85
N ASP A 31 29.51 7.04 16.35
CA ASP A 31 29.12 6.82 14.95
C ASP A 31 27.61 6.88 14.72
N ALA A 32 26.80 7.04 15.77
CA ALA A 32 25.35 7.16 15.66
C ALA A 32 24.91 8.62 15.52
N GLU A 33 23.98 8.88 14.60
CA GLU A 33 23.28 10.15 14.47
C GLU A 33 21.85 10.03 14.97
N ILE A 34 21.55 10.69 16.09
CA ILE A 34 20.27 10.62 16.78
C ILE A 34 19.51 11.93 16.52
N PRO A 35 18.39 11.91 15.78
CA PRO A 35 17.58 13.11 15.56
C PRO A 35 16.91 13.56 16.86
N MET A 36 17.02 14.86 17.17
CA MET A 36 16.37 15.48 18.32
C MET A 36 15.06 16.14 17.90
N TYR A 37 13.99 15.83 18.63
CA TYR A 37 12.66 16.39 18.42
C TYR A 37 12.21 17.17 19.66
N LEU A 38 11.75 18.39 19.44
CA LEU A 38 11.04 19.17 20.43
C LEU A 38 9.54 18.89 20.28
N ARG A 39 8.88 18.46 21.36
CA ARG A 39 7.46 18.10 21.34
C ARG A 39 6.79 18.41 22.67
N LEU A 40 5.50 18.74 22.65
CA LEU A 40 4.71 18.91 23.87
C LEU A 40 4.51 17.57 24.62
N PRO A 41 4.33 17.60 25.95
CA PRO A 41 3.91 16.44 26.74
C PRO A 41 2.59 15.86 26.22
N GLU A 42 2.39 14.55 26.35
CA GLU A 42 1.22 13.85 25.82
C GLU A 42 -0.13 14.46 26.24
N VAL A 43 -0.25 14.83 27.52
CA VAL A 43 -1.47 15.45 28.09
C VAL A 43 -1.85 16.78 27.41
N GLU A 44 -0.88 17.47 26.82
CA GLU A 44 -1.10 18.74 26.12
C GLU A 44 -1.29 18.58 24.60
N ARG A 45 -1.10 17.36 24.06
CA ARG A 45 -1.25 17.06 22.63
C ARG A 45 -2.60 16.43 22.27
N ASP A 46 -3.25 15.82 23.26
CA ASP A 46 -4.51 15.12 23.02
C ASP A 46 -5.67 16.10 22.87
N GLY A 47 -6.33 16.02 21.71
CA GLY A 47 -7.53 16.78 21.39
C GLY A 47 -7.30 17.94 20.43
N LEU A 48 -8.31 18.19 19.59
CA LEU A 48 -8.29 19.23 18.57
C LEU A 48 -8.28 20.66 19.17
N ASP A 49 -8.81 20.80 20.39
CA ASP A 49 -8.90 22.10 21.06
C ASP A 49 -7.51 22.62 21.46
N ARG A 50 -6.57 21.73 21.82
CA ARG A 50 -5.20 22.11 22.16
C ARG A 50 -4.45 22.75 21.00
N LEU A 51 -4.74 22.33 19.77
CA LEU A 51 -4.16 22.94 18.56
C LEU A 51 -4.61 24.40 18.39
N ARG A 52 -5.79 24.78 18.87
CA ARG A 52 -6.31 26.16 18.78
C ARG A 52 -5.58 27.10 19.74
N ASP A 53 -5.16 26.58 20.89
CA ASP A 53 -4.48 27.32 21.95
C ASP A 53 -2.98 27.51 21.68
N LEU A 54 -2.42 26.81 20.69
CA LEU A 54 -1.03 26.98 20.29
C LEU A 54 -0.76 28.40 19.82
N SER A 55 0.36 28.96 20.26
CA SER A 55 0.79 30.30 19.85
C SER A 55 1.86 30.21 18.76
N VAL A 56 1.62 30.88 17.63
CA VAL A 56 2.52 30.90 16.48
C VAL A 56 3.28 32.23 16.47
N TRP A 57 4.59 32.19 16.24
CA TRP A 57 5.37 33.40 16.02
C TRP A 57 4.98 34.06 14.69
N SER A 58 4.65 35.35 14.75
CA SER A 58 4.37 36.17 13.58
C SER A 58 5.46 37.24 13.40
N PRO A 59 6.23 37.18 12.31
CA PRO A 59 7.14 38.26 11.96
C PRO A 59 6.42 39.60 11.70
N GLY A 60 5.21 39.57 11.13
CA GLY A 60 4.47 40.80 10.83
C GLY A 60 3.81 41.46 12.05
N ALA A 61 3.50 40.70 13.11
CA ALA A 61 3.03 41.24 14.39
C ALA A 61 4.17 41.44 15.40
N ASN A 62 5.40 41.04 15.06
CA ASN A 62 6.57 40.98 15.94
C ASN A 62 6.25 40.35 17.31
N GLY A 63 5.50 39.25 17.31
CA GLY A 63 4.95 38.66 18.51
C GLY A 63 4.26 37.32 18.26
N TYR A 64 3.85 36.67 19.36
CA TYR A 64 3.08 35.44 19.32
C TYR A 64 1.60 35.73 19.14
N VAL A 65 0.98 35.05 18.18
CA VAL A 65 -0.45 35.16 17.89
C VAL A 65 -1.08 33.77 18.08
N PRO A 66 -2.19 33.64 18.83
CA PRO A 66 -2.90 32.37 18.97
C PRO A 66 -3.33 31.79 17.63
N MET A 67 -3.21 30.48 17.46
CA MET A 67 -3.51 29.77 16.22
C MET A 67 -4.96 29.96 15.79
N ALA A 68 -5.89 30.04 16.75
CA ALA A 68 -7.30 30.37 16.52
C ALA A 68 -7.54 31.66 15.71
N ASN A 69 -6.64 32.64 15.79
CA ASN A 69 -6.74 33.90 15.03
C ASN A 69 -6.12 33.80 13.62
N LEU A 70 -5.37 32.73 13.35
CA LEU A 70 -4.62 32.53 12.10
C LEU A 70 -5.34 31.56 11.15
N VAL A 71 -6.00 30.55 11.70
CA VAL A 71 -6.74 29.52 10.94
C VAL A 71 -8.26 29.71 11.09
N SER A 72 -9.01 29.39 10.04
CA SER A 72 -10.48 29.47 10.07
C SER A 72 -11.12 28.36 10.93
N GLY A 73 -10.39 27.28 11.19
CA GLY A 73 -10.86 26.16 11.99
C GLY A 73 -10.09 24.88 11.69
N PHE A 74 -10.33 23.85 12.49
CA PHE A 74 -9.85 22.50 12.27
C PHE A 74 -11.03 21.58 12.02
N GLU A 75 -10.95 20.79 10.95
CA GLU A 75 -11.96 19.81 10.58
C GLU A 75 -11.35 18.41 10.69
N PRO A 76 -11.72 17.60 11.69
CA PRO A 76 -11.30 16.21 11.73
C PRO A 76 -11.98 15.48 10.58
N ARG A 77 -11.17 14.89 9.69
CA ARG A 77 -11.66 14.03 8.60
C ARG A 77 -11.03 12.66 8.76
N LEU A 78 -11.84 11.63 8.59
CA LEU A 78 -11.32 10.30 8.42
C LEU A 78 -10.66 10.23 7.04
N VAL A 79 -9.39 9.85 7.01
CA VAL A 79 -8.60 9.68 5.79
C VAL A 79 -7.93 8.32 5.83
N GLU A 80 -7.74 7.71 4.67
CA GLU A 80 -6.97 6.48 4.56
C GLU A 80 -5.50 6.75 4.87
N ALA A 81 -5.01 6.12 5.94
CA ALA A 81 -3.60 6.23 6.34
C ALA A 81 -2.65 5.62 5.30
N LEU A 82 -3.11 4.60 4.56
CA LEU A 82 -2.33 3.83 3.60
C LEU A 82 -3.11 3.68 2.29
N ILE A 83 -2.48 4.03 1.18
CA ILE A 83 -3.02 3.84 -0.17
C ILE A 83 -2.31 2.65 -0.81
N HIS A 84 -2.95 1.49 -0.76
CA HIS A 84 -2.46 0.28 -1.42
C HIS A 84 -2.57 0.39 -2.94
N ARG A 85 -1.53 -0.09 -3.63
CA ARG A 85 -1.48 -0.14 -5.08
C ARG A 85 -0.94 -1.47 -5.55
N ARG A 86 -1.51 -1.99 -6.62
CA ARG A 86 -0.99 -3.13 -7.38
C ARG A 86 -0.93 -2.73 -8.85
N ASP A 87 0.20 -3.01 -9.51
CA ASP A 87 0.44 -2.63 -10.90
C ASP A 87 0.18 -1.13 -11.20
N ARG A 88 0.52 -0.28 -10.22
CA ARG A 88 0.34 1.18 -10.24
C ARG A 88 -1.13 1.66 -10.18
N GLU A 89 -2.08 0.77 -10.03
CA GLU A 89 -3.50 1.08 -9.82
C GLU A 89 -3.82 1.04 -8.31
N ARG A 90 -4.76 1.88 -7.85
CA ARG A 90 -5.24 1.81 -6.46
C ARG A 90 -6.08 0.56 -6.31
N THR A 91 -5.77 -0.28 -5.32
CA THR A 91 -6.38 -1.60 -5.19
C THR A 91 -6.78 -1.86 -3.75
N ILE A 92 -7.97 -2.41 -3.58
CA ILE A 92 -8.42 -2.98 -2.30
C ILE A 92 -8.16 -4.48 -2.39
N THR A 93 -7.29 -4.98 -1.52
CA THR A 93 -6.96 -6.40 -1.45
C THR A 93 -7.82 -7.06 -0.39
N VAL A 94 -8.65 -8.02 -0.81
CA VAL A 94 -9.39 -8.89 0.09
C VAL A 94 -8.64 -10.21 0.18
N LEU A 95 -8.31 -10.63 1.40
CA LEU A 95 -7.60 -11.87 1.67
C LEU A 95 -8.58 -12.90 2.21
N GLY A 96 -8.44 -14.14 1.77
CA GLY A 96 -9.17 -15.29 2.28
C GLY A 96 -8.24 -16.49 2.36
N GLY A 97 -8.49 -17.37 3.31
CA GLY A 97 -7.78 -18.64 3.47
C GLY A 97 -8.78 -19.80 3.53
N ALA A 98 -8.34 -20.99 3.13
CA ALA A 98 -9.13 -22.19 3.32
C ALA A 98 -9.16 -22.59 4.80
N GLY A 99 -10.30 -23.11 5.26
CA GLY A 99 -10.39 -23.81 6.55
C GLY A 99 -9.63 -25.13 6.51
N GLY A 100 -9.29 -25.70 7.66
CA GLY A 100 -8.45 -26.90 7.76
C GLY A 100 -8.99 -28.15 7.04
N ASP A 101 -10.29 -28.19 6.76
CA ASP A 101 -10.96 -29.33 6.11
C ASP A 101 -11.02 -29.21 4.58
N LEU A 102 -10.59 -28.07 4.00
CA LEU A 102 -10.68 -27.79 2.56
C LEU A 102 -9.30 -27.47 1.99
N THR A 103 -9.08 -27.89 0.75
CA THR A 103 -7.93 -27.39 -0.01
C THR A 103 -8.16 -25.93 -0.44
N ALA A 104 -7.07 -25.20 -0.72
CA ALA A 104 -7.15 -23.81 -1.19
C ALA A 104 -8.01 -23.67 -2.45
N ASP A 105 -7.91 -24.63 -3.38
CA ASP A 105 -8.66 -24.63 -4.63
C ASP A 105 -10.16 -24.96 -4.43
N GLU A 106 -10.52 -25.86 -3.51
CA GLU A 106 -11.92 -26.14 -3.17
C GLU A 106 -12.59 -24.95 -2.50
N ALA A 107 -11.89 -24.31 -1.55
CA ALA A 107 -12.37 -23.10 -0.89
C ALA A 107 -12.50 -21.94 -1.89
N PHE A 108 -11.59 -21.83 -2.85
CA PHE A 108 -11.69 -20.84 -3.93
C PHE A 108 -12.91 -21.11 -4.82
N ARG A 109 -13.10 -22.35 -5.28
CA ARG A 109 -14.22 -22.72 -6.15
C ARG A 109 -15.59 -22.50 -5.52
N SER A 110 -15.71 -22.60 -4.20
CA SER A 110 -16.99 -22.38 -3.49
C SER A 110 -17.43 -20.92 -3.47
N VAL A 111 -16.50 -19.97 -3.35
CA VAL A 111 -16.81 -18.52 -3.27
C VAL A 111 -16.72 -17.80 -4.62
N ARG A 112 -16.09 -18.44 -5.61
CA ARG A 112 -15.81 -17.82 -6.91
C ARG A 112 -17.06 -17.29 -7.61
N SER A 113 -18.12 -18.08 -7.69
CA SER A 113 -19.36 -17.69 -8.37
C SER A 113 -19.98 -16.44 -7.78
N ASP A 114 -19.97 -16.37 -6.45
CA ASP A 114 -20.64 -15.30 -5.71
C ASP A 114 -19.85 -13.99 -5.83
N ILE A 115 -18.52 -14.09 -5.87
CA ILE A 115 -17.62 -12.94 -6.02
C ILE A 115 -17.62 -12.42 -7.47
N GLU A 116 -17.60 -13.31 -8.47
CA GLU A 116 -17.69 -12.91 -9.89
C GLU A 116 -19.07 -12.33 -10.26
N ALA A 117 -20.12 -12.65 -9.48
CA ALA A 117 -21.46 -12.08 -9.66
C ALA A 117 -21.59 -10.63 -9.13
N ILE A 118 -20.59 -10.11 -8.42
CA ILE A 118 -20.62 -8.73 -7.90
C ILE A 118 -20.55 -7.75 -9.08
N ARG A 119 -21.57 -6.89 -9.18
CA ARG A 119 -21.57 -5.81 -10.18
C ARG A 119 -20.59 -4.72 -9.78
N LEU A 120 -19.53 -4.57 -10.57
CA LEU A 120 -18.54 -3.51 -10.40
C LEU A 120 -19.03 -2.23 -11.11
N PRO A 121 -18.79 -1.04 -10.53
CA PRO A 121 -18.99 0.23 -11.23
C PRO A 121 -18.09 0.34 -12.46
N GLU A 122 -18.46 1.23 -13.40
CA GLU A 122 -17.64 1.49 -14.58
C GLU A 122 -16.21 1.92 -14.21
N GLY A 123 -15.22 1.38 -14.92
CA GLY A 123 -13.80 1.66 -14.69
C GLY A 123 -13.14 0.81 -13.60
N TYR A 124 -13.86 -0.08 -12.92
CA TYR A 124 -13.29 -1.02 -11.96
C TYR A 124 -13.09 -2.40 -12.60
N THR A 125 -11.97 -3.04 -12.27
CA THR A 125 -11.70 -4.42 -12.66
C THR A 125 -11.44 -5.27 -11.42
N MET A 126 -11.94 -6.50 -11.44
CA MET A 126 -11.62 -7.50 -10.44
C MET A 126 -10.61 -8.49 -11.03
N LYS A 127 -9.58 -8.81 -10.26
CA LYS A 127 -8.55 -9.79 -10.61
C LYS A 127 -8.30 -10.70 -9.43
N TRP A 128 -8.21 -11.99 -9.71
CA TRP A 128 -7.76 -12.98 -8.73
C TRP A 128 -6.24 -12.95 -8.64
N GLY A 129 -5.72 -13.04 -7.42
CA GLY A 129 -4.29 -13.07 -7.15
C GLY A 129 -3.90 -14.22 -6.22
N GLY A 130 -2.61 -14.30 -5.89
CA GLY A 130 -2.12 -15.29 -4.93
C GLY A 130 -1.97 -16.68 -5.55
N GLU A 131 -2.38 -17.72 -4.83
CA GLU A 131 -2.15 -19.11 -5.24
C GLU A 131 -2.82 -19.46 -6.57
N PHE A 132 -4.02 -18.93 -6.83
CA PHE A 132 -4.74 -19.14 -8.10
C PHE A 132 -3.99 -18.53 -9.30
N GLU A 133 -3.48 -17.31 -9.15
CA GLU A 133 -2.68 -16.62 -10.16
C GLU A 133 -1.37 -17.36 -10.41
N SER A 134 -0.64 -17.71 -9.35
CA SER A 134 0.63 -18.45 -9.45
C SER A 134 0.44 -19.83 -10.09
N ALA A 135 -0.62 -20.56 -9.74
CA ALA A 135 -0.93 -21.85 -10.35
C ALA A 135 -1.26 -21.69 -11.84
N GLY A 136 -2.08 -20.67 -12.20
CA GLY A 136 -2.42 -20.37 -13.58
C GLY A 136 -1.20 -20.01 -14.43
N GLU A 137 -0.32 -19.14 -13.92
CA GLU A 137 0.93 -18.77 -14.58
C GLU A 137 1.87 -19.97 -14.77
N ALA A 138 2.01 -20.82 -13.75
CA ALA A 138 2.81 -22.03 -13.82
C ALA A 138 2.28 -23.00 -14.89
N GLN A 139 0.96 -23.25 -14.90
CA GLN A 139 0.33 -24.12 -15.90
C GLN A 139 0.46 -23.56 -17.32
N ALA A 140 0.33 -22.25 -17.50
CA ALA A 140 0.52 -21.61 -18.80
C ALA A 140 1.97 -21.73 -19.29
N SER A 141 2.94 -21.60 -18.39
CA SER A 141 4.36 -21.78 -18.72
C SER A 141 4.69 -23.23 -19.09
N LEU A 142 4.20 -24.19 -18.30
CA LEU A 142 4.35 -25.62 -18.59
C LEU A 142 3.70 -26.00 -19.91
N GLY A 143 2.46 -25.55 -20.16
CA GLY A 143 1.74 -25.79 -21.39
C GLY A 143 2.44 -25.25 -22.65
N LYS A 144 3.22 -24.16 -22.52
CA LYS A 144 4.05 -23.64 -23.62
C LYS A 144 5.28 -24.50 -23.89
N GLN A 145 5.87 -25.13 -22.88
CA GLN A 145 7.10 -25.91 -23.01
C GLN A 145 6.84 -27.37 -23.40
N LEU A 146 5.71 -27.94 -22.96
CA LEU A 146 5.34 -29.34 -23.22
C LEU A 146 5.38 -29.73 -24.71
N PRO A 147 4.78 -28.98 -25.66
CA PRO A 147 4.79 -29.35 -27.08
C PRO A 147 6.20 -29.45 -27.66
N LEU A 148 7.12 -28.59 -27.22
CA LEU A 148 8.51 -28.62 -27.68
C LEU A 148 9.23 -29.88 -27.16
N GLY A 149 9.02 -30.22 -25.88
CA GLY A 149 9.55 -31.45 -25.29
C GLY A 149 9.04 -32.70 -26.00
N PHE A 150 7.73 -32.77 -26.28
CA PHE A 150 7.13 -33.86 -27.06
C PHE A 150 7.69 -33.95 -28.48
N LEU A 151 7.90 -32.81 -29.15
CA LEU A 151 8.48 -32.79 -30.50
C LEU A 151 9.93 -33.30 -30.50
N VAL A 152 10.74 -32.92 -29.53
CA VAL A 152 12.11 -33.43 -29.37
C VAL A 152 12.11 -34.92 -29.07
N MET A 153 11.26 -35.38 -28.15
CA MET A 153 11.10 -36.80 -27.81
C MET A 153 10.71 -37.63 -29.05
N LEU A 154 9.73 -37.16 -29.81
CA LEU A 154 9.27 -37.81 -31.04
C LEU A 154 10.36 -37.83 -32.12
N THR A 155 11.11 -36.73 -32.27
CA THR A 155 12.23 -36.64 -33.22
C THR A 155 13.33 -37.65 -32.89
N ILE A 156 13.78 -37.71 -31.64
CA ILE A 156 14.81 -38.67 -31.19
C ILE A 156 14.31 -40.11 -31.40
N SER A 157 13.04 -40.39 -31.07
CA SER A 157 12.46 -41.72 -31.26
C SER A 157 12.42 -42.15 -32.73
N ILE A 158 12.06 -41.24 -33.64
CA ILE A 158 12.09 -41.51 -35.09
C ILE A 158 13.52 -41.80 -35.57
N LEU A 159 14.52 -41.01 -35.14
CA LEU A 159 15.92 -41.24 -35.51
C LEU A 159 16.44 -42.58 -34.98
N MET A 160 16.06 -42.97 -33.76
CA MET A 160 16.55 -44.19 -33.12
C MET A 160 15.99 -45.46 -33.76
N PHE A 161 14.71 -45.47 -34.16
CA PHE A 161 14.07 -46.65 -34.73
C PHE A 161 14.02 -46.65 -36.27
N ASN A 162 14.38 -45.54 -36.91
CA ASN A 162 14.30 -45.32 -38.37
C ASN A 162 12.94 -45.76 -38.98
N LYS A 163 11.89 -45.75 -38.16
CA LYS A 163 10.53 -46.18 -38.48
C LYS A 163 9.53 -45.25 -37.83
N VAL A 164 8.88 -44.44 -38.65
CA VAL A 164 7.91 -43.40 -38.24
C VAL A 164 6.68 -44.00 -37.52
N ARG A 165 6.40 -45.30 -37.68
CA ARG A 165 5.20 -45.95 -37.15
C ARG A 165 5.28 -46.45 -35.70
N GLN A 166 6.47 -46.68 -35.15
CA GLN A 166 6.61 -47.21 -33.78
C GLN A 166 6.44 -46.17 -32.66
N PRO A 167 6.84 -44.89 -32.83
CA PRO A 167 6.65 -43.85 -31.80
C PRO A 167 5.21 -43.32 -31.70
N LEU A 168 4.36 -43.50 -32.72
CA LEU A 168 3.00 -42.95 -32.79
C LEU A 168 1.95 -43.82 -32.07
N ILE A 169 2.33 -45.00 -31.58
CA ILE A 169 1.44 -45.97 -30.93
C ILE A 169 1.51 -45.86 -29.39
N LEU A 170 2.42 -45.04 -28.86
CA LEU A 170 2.46 -44.62 -27.45
C LEU A 170 1.53 -43.41 -27.24
#